data_AF-A0A509ELU3-F1
#
_entry.id   AF-A0A509ELU3-F1
#
_cell.length_a   1.000
_cell.length_b   1.000
_cell.length_c   1.000
_cell.angle_alpha   90.00
_cell.angle_beta   90.00
_cell.angle_gamma   90.00
#
_symmetry.space_group_name_H-M   'P 1'
#
loop_
_entity.id
_entity.type
_entity.pdbx_description
1 polymer ?
#
loop_
_entity_poly.entity_id
_entity_poly.type
_entity_poly.pdbx_seq_one_letter_code
_entity_poly.pdbx_strand_id
1 'polypeptide(L)'
;MADNQGLRDRVGQILMSPACQFIDFTVDGTHIDGSGFSYVALSLVPKKKAGPGLNFNIKKLSKLAGAQYNQRENALEFPKANFGQNLWERRSIVHECTHALIDARKRKVTWVTNEACANIAEQLYNQCFQPPDPPANQIDVAAAVIANNILQKNQTSGSVMLTENDIIDLRLAILFNPTYVPIKKFFGGVSGSYGEDGLPLSK
;
A
#
# COMPACT_ATOMS: atom_id res chain seq x y z
N MET A 1 5.09 -16.74 22.37
CA MET A 1 4.46 -15.83 21.39
C MET A 1 3.50 -16.67 20.57
N ALA A 2 2.22 -16.33 20.54
CA ALA A 2 1.27 -17.01 19.66
C ALA A 2 1.79 -16.88 18.23
N ASP A 3 1.90 -18.00 17.54
CA ASP A 3 2.43 -18.02 16.19
C ASP A 3 1.41 -17.35 15.26
N ASN A 4 1.73 -16.16 14.76
CA ASN A 4 0.89 -15.39 13.84
C ASN A 4 0.90 -15.99 12.41
N GLN A 5 1.25 -17.27 12.27
CA GLN A 5 1.39 -17.97 11.00
C GLN A 5 0.13 -17.88 10.14
N GLY A 6 -1.06 -18.06 10.73
CA GLY A 6 -2.32 -17.98 9.98
C GLY A 6 -2.59 -16.59 9.36
N LEU A 7 -2.13 -15.51 10.00
CA LEU A 7 -2.20 -14.16 9.44
C LEU A 7 -1.14 -13.97 8.35
N ARG A 8 0.10 -14.43 8.59
CA ARG A 8 1.18 -14.37 7.59
C ARG A 8 0.80 -15.11 6.31
N ASP A 9 0.28 -16.33 6.43
CA ASP A 9 -0.15 -17.15 5.29
C ASP A 9 -1.25 -16.45 4.50
N ARG A 10 -2.20 -15.82 5.20
CA ARG A 10 -3.29 -15.08 4.55
C ARG A 10 -2.80 -13.86 3.80
N VAL A 11 -1.90 -13.07 4.40
CA VAL A 11 -1.29 -11.93 3.71
C VAL A 11 -0.51 -12.43 2.48
N GLY A 12 0.29 -13.50 2.63
CA GLY A 12 0.98 -14.12 1.51
C GLY A 12 0.02 -14.55 0.39
N GLN A 13 -1.11 -15.19 0.72
CA GLN A 13 -2.14 -15.58 -0.25
C GLN A 13 -2.78 -14.38 -0.95
N ILE A 14 -3.03 -13.28 -0.24
CA ILE A 14 -3.57 -12.04 -0.83
C ILE A 14 -2.58 -11.47 -1.83
N LEU A 15 -1.31 -11.33 -1.45
CA LEU A 15 -0.26 -10.77 -2.31
C LEU A 15 0.05 -11.62 -3.53
N MET A 16 -0.09 -12.94 -3.41
CA MET A 16 0.08 -13.90 -4.50
C MET A 16 -1.22 -14.12 -5.32
N SER A 17 -2.32 -13.47 -4.97
CA SER A 17 -3.60 -13.65 -5.68
C SER A 17 -3.57 -13.04 -7.09
N PRO A 18 -4.39 -13.54 -8.03
CA PRO A 18 -4.50 -12.95 -9.37
C PRO A 18 -4.77 -11.44 -9.37
N ALA A 19 -5.55 -10.94 -8.40
CA ALA A 19 -5.85 -9.52 -8.27
C ALA A 19 -4.59 -8.67 -7.98
N CYS A 20 -3.70 -9.12 -7.08
CA CYS A 20 -2.41 -8.44 -6.85
C CYS A 20 -1.45 -8.63 -8.02
N GLN A 21 -1.46 -9.81 -8.66
CA GLN A 21 -0.57 -10.11 -9.78
C GLN A 21 -0.93 -9.33 -11.06
N PHE A 22 -2.15 -8.81 -11.15
CA PHE A 22 -2.60 -7.93 -12.23
C PHE A 22 -2.11 -6.48 -12.09
N ILE A 23 -1.71 -6.06 -10.89
CA ILE A 23 -1.26 -4.68 -10.65
C ILE A 23 0.00 -4.44 -11.48
N ASP A 24 0.01 -3.38 -12.30
CA ASP A 24 1.16 -2.95 -13.09
C ASP A 24 0.99 -1.48 -13.53
N PHE A 25 1.70 -0.56 -12.89
CA PHE A 25 1.68 0.87 -13.23
C PHE A 25 2.94 1.60 -12.74
N THR A 26 3.21 2.78 -13.28
CA THR A 26 4.32 3.65 -12.86
C THR A 26 3.86 5.06 -12.50
N VAL A 27 4.29 5.57 -11.35
CA VAL A 27 4.09 6.97 -10.89
C VAL A 27 5.44 7.58 -10.54
N ASP A 28 5.79 8.74 -11.12
CA ASP A 28 7.06 9.43 -10.85
C ASP A 28 8.32 8.55 -10.98
N GLY A 29 8.32 7.63 -11.95
CA GLY A 29 9.40 6.66 -12.13
C GLY A 29 9.44 5.53 -11.08
N THR A 30 8.45 5.45 -10.20
CA THR A 30 8.21 4.35 -9.26
C THR A 30 7.23 3.36 -9.88
N HIS A 31 7.76 2.25 -10.36
CA HIS A 31 6.98 1.15 -10.92
C HIS A 31 6.45 0.27 -9.78
N ILE A 32 5.18 -0.11 -9.82
CA ILE A 32 4.50 -1.01 -8.88
C ILE A 32 3.86 -2.12 -9.70
N ASP A 33 4.19 -3.37 -9.38
CA ASP A 33 3.80 -4.53 -10.17
C ASP A 33 3.57 -5.79 -9.32
N GLY A 34 2.89 -6.77 -9.90
CA GLY A 34 2.62 -8.07 -9.28
C GLY A 34 3.86 -8.79 -8.75
N SER A 35 4.98 -8.70 -9.48
CA SER A 35 6.25 -9.32 -9.06
C SER A 35 6.81 -8.69 -7.77
N GLY A 36 6.60 -7.38 -7.60
CA GLY A 36 6.91 -6.66 -6.38
C GLY A 36 6.12 -7.19 -5.18
N PHE A 37 4.82 -7.47 -5.35
CA PHE A 37 4.01 -8.07 -4.29
C PHE A 37 4.45 -9.50 -3.96
N SER A 38 4.86 -10.29 -4.96
CA SER A 38 5.45 -11.61 -4.71
C SER A 38 6.75 -11.53 -3.91
N TYR A 39 7.59 -10.52 -4.17
CA TYR A 39 8.78 -10.27 -3.37
C TYR A 39 8.43 -9.97 -1.90
N VAL A 40 7.44 -9.11 -1.66
CA VAL A 40 6.95 -8.83 -0.29
C VAL A 40 6.40 -10.10 0.35
N ALA A 41 5.62 -10.92 -0.36
CA ALA A 41 5.10 -12.19 0.15
C ALA A 41 6.21 -13.17 0.58
N LEU A 42 7.28 -13.28 -0.20
CA LEU A 42 8.44 -14.11 0.13
C LEU A 42 9.18 -13.61 1.38
N SER A 43 9.16 -12.29 1.63
CA SER A 43 9.76 -11.71 2.84
C SER A 43 9.00 -12.07 4.13
N LEU A 44 7.78 -12.61 4.02
CA LEU A 44 6.95 -13.02 5.16
C LEU A 44 7.32 -14.41 5.69
N VAL A 45 8.06 -15.19 4.90
CA VAL A 45 8.49 -16.55 5.24
C VAL A 45 9.35 -16.51 6.51
N PRO A 46 9.09 -17.39 7.51
CA PRO A 46 9.82 -17.38 8.77
C PRO A 46 11.35 -17.35 8.61
N LYS A 47 12.01 -16.46 9.37
CA LYS A 47 13.43 -16.07 9.25
C LYS A 47 14.46 -17.20 9.38
N LYS A 48 14.07 -18.42 9.76
CA LYS A 48 15.00 -19.55 9.91
C LYS A 48 15.73 -19.93 8.61
N LYS A 49 15.34 -19.40 7.44
CA LYS A 49 15.92 -19.78 6.14
C LYS A 49 16.28 -18.65 5.14
N ALA A 50 15.84 -17.39 5.31
CA ALA A 50 15.80 -16.44 4.18
C ALA A 50 16.24 -14.97 4.43
N GLY A 51 16.94 -14.66 5.51
CA GLY A 51 17.46 -13.30 5.77
C GLY A 51 16.54 -12.41 6.63
N PRO A 52 16.70 -11.07 6.63
CA PRO A 52 16.14 -10.18 7.65
C PRO A 52 14.60 -10.14 7.71
N GLY A 53 13.91 -10.50 6.61
CA GLY A 53 12.45 -10.69 6.54
C GLY A 53 11.60 -9.49 6.98
N LEU A 54 10.29 -9.61 6.82
CA LEU A 54 9.33 -8.64 7.33
C LEU A 54 8.78 -9.11 8.68
N ASN A 55 8.82 -8.22 9.67
CA ASN A 55 8.21 -8.46 10.97
C ASN A 55 6.67 -8.40 10.84
N PHE A 56 5.97 -9.12 11.72
CA PHE A 56 4.51 -9.19 11.73
C PHE A 56 4.02 -9.05 13.16
N ASN A 57 3.42 -7.92 13.45
CA ASN A 57 3.01 -7.55 14.79
C ASN A 57 1.48 -7.45 14.86
N ILE A 58 0.90 -8.00 15.91
CA ILE A 58 -0.49 -7.72 16.26
C ILE A 58 -0.45 -6.73 17.42
N LYS A 59 -0.92 -5.51 17.19
CA LYS A 59 -0.95 -4.47 18.23
C LYS A 59 -2.11 -3.52 17.99
N LYS A 60 -2.49 -2.79 19.03
CA LYS A 60 -3.51 -1.75 18.92
C LYS A 60 -2.98 -0.61 18.06
N LEU A 61 -3.63 -0.33 16.94
CA LEU A 61 -3.33 0.79 16.06
C LEU A 61 -4.14 2.04 16.46
N SER A 62 -3.84 3.18 15.82
CA SER A 62 -4.66 4.37 15.95
C SER A 62 -6.09 4.08 15.46
N LYS A 63 -7.08 4.89 15.88
CA LYS A 63 -8.48 4.68 15.45
C LYS A 63 -8.71 4.88 13.94
N LEU A 64 -7.72 5.46 13.24
CA LEU A 64 -7.81 5.80 11.83
C LEU A 64 -7.09 4.77 10.93
N ALA A 65 -6.24 3.93 11.52
CA ALA A 65 -5.39 2.98 10.80
C ALA A 65 -6.01 1.58 10.77
N GLY A 66 -6.22 1.04 9.56
CA GLY A 66 -6.70 -0.33 9.37
C GLY A 66 -5.59 -1.36 9.53
N ALA A 67 -4.44 -1.07 8.96
CA ALA A 67 -3.16 -1.77 9.11
C ALA A 67 -2.05 -0.71 9.08
N GLN A 68 -0.80 -1.06 9.35
CA GLN A 68 0.30 -0.11 9.22
C GLN A 68 1.59 -0.82 8.83
N TYR A 69 2.33 -0.26 7.88
CA TYR A 69 3.72 -0.56 7.66
C TYR A 69 4.60 0.39 8.48
N ASN A 70 5.26 -0.16 9.48
CA ASN A 70 6.28 0.52 10.27
C ASN A 70 7.65 0.25 9.68
N GLN A 71 8.11 1.15 8.81
CA GLN A 71 9.39 0.99 8.13
C GLN A 71 10.60 1.04 9.09
N ARG A 72 10.52 1.74 10.23
CA ARG A 72 11.62 1.75 11.22
C ARG A 72 11.88 0.35 11.77
N GLU A 73 10.81 -0.36 12.08
CA GLU A 73 10.88 -1.73 12.60
C GLU A 73 10.85 -2.78 11.48
N ASN A 74 10.74 -2.36 10.22
CA ASN A 74 10.45 -3.18 9.06
C ASN A 74 9.34 -4.20 9.36
N ALA A 75 8.19 -3.70 9.81
CA ALA A 75 7.10 -4.50 10.35
C ALA A 75 5.76 -4.14 9.70
N LEU A 76 4.97 -5.15 9.33
CA LEU A 76 3.53 -4.98 9.13
C LEU A 76 2.81 -5.18 10.46
N GLU A 77 1.91 -4.27 10.76
CA GLU A 77 1.23 -4.16 12.04
C GLU A 77 -0.28 -4.21 11.81
N PHE A 78 -0.94 -5.10 12.54
CA PHE A 78 -2.37 -5.37 12.37
C PHE A 78 -3.10 -5.29 13.71
N PRO A 79 -4.38 -4.86 13.72
CA PRO A 79 -5.14 -4.74 14.96
C PRO A 79 -5.58 -6.10 15.54
N LYS A 80 -5.61 -7.16 14.73
CA LYS A 80 -6.11 -8.49 15.13
C LYS A 80 -5.51 -9.63 14.30
N ALA A 81 -5.47 -10.83 14.88
CA ALA A 81 -4.91 -12.04 14.24
C ALA A 81 -5.69 -12.49 13.00
N ASN A 82 -6.99 -12.19 12.93
CA ASN A 82 -7.85 -12.57 11.82
C ASN A 82 -8.05 -11.42 10.81
N PHE A 83 -7.18 -10.42 10.77
CA PHE A 83 -7.24 -9.36 9.75
C PHE A 83 -7.11 -9.94 8.32
N GLY A 84 -7.72 -9.29 7.34
CA GLY A 84 -7.76 -9.73 5.93
C GLY A 84 -8.94 -10.67 5.61
N GLN A 85 -9.97 -10.75 6.46
CA GLN A 85 -11.12 -11.62 6.20
C GLN A 85 -12.10 -11.02 5.19
N ASN A 86 -12.36 -9.71 5.30
CA ASN A 86 -13.23 -8.96 4.38
C ASN A 86 -12.41 -8.17 3.35
N LEU A 87 -13.08 -7.65 2.32
CA LEU A 87 -12.42 -6.97 1.20
C LEU A 87 -11.68 -5.70 1.63
N TRP A 88 -12.29 -4.87 2.47
CA TRP A 88 -11.66 -3.67 3.05
C TRP A 88 -10.33 -3.97 3.79
N GLU A 89 -10.28 -5.04 4.58
CA GLU A 89 -9.04 -5.42 5.26
C GLU A 89 -7.99 -5.94 4.26
N ARG A 90 -8.42 -6.66 3.20
CA ARG A 90 -7.51 -7.17 2.17
C ARG A 90 -6.91 -6.04 1.34
N ARG A 91 -7.72 -5.04 0.95
CA ARG A 91 -7.23 -3.88 0.20
C ARG A 91 -6.27 -3.05 1.08
N SER A 92 -6.56 -2.91 2.38
CA SER A 92 -5.63 -2.25 3.34
C SER A 92 -4.29 -3.00 3.44
N ILE A 93 -4.29 -4.34 3.39
CA ILE A 93 -3.05 -5.12 3.31
C ILE A 93 -2.23 -4.76 2.06
N VAL A 94 -2.89 -4.62 0.89
CA VAL A 94 -2.22 -4.26 -0.36
C VAL A 94 -1.63 -2.85 -0.29
N HIS A 95 -2.35 -1.91 0.33
CA HIS A 95 -1.86 -0.56 0.62
C HIS A 95 -0.53 -0.60 1.40
N GLU A 96 -0.52 -1.21 2.58
CA GLU A 96 0.68 -1.28 3.43
C GLU A 96 1.83 -2.04 2.76
N CYS A 97 1.53 -3.09 2.00
CA CYS A 97 2.55 -3.85 1.28
C CYS A 97 3.16 -3.05 0.12
N THR A 98 2.44 -2.06 -0.42
CA THR A 98 2.98 -1.14 -1.42
C THR A 98 4.06 -0.24 -0.80
N HIS A 99 3.84 0.26 0.41
CA HIS A 99 4.87 0.99 1.15
C HIS A 99 6.10 0.11 1.43
N ALA A 100 5.88 -1.12 1.89
CA ALA A 100 6.96 -2.08 2.13
C ALA A 100 7.76 -2.40 0.85
N LEU A 101 7.08 -2.51 -0.29
CA LEU A 101 7.72 -2.72 -1.60
C LEU A 101 8.61 -1.53 -1.99
N ILE A 102 8.12 -0.30 -1.83
CA ILE A 102 8.87 0.92 -2.14
C ILE A 102 10.12 1.03 -1.25
N ASP A 103 9.98 0.74 0.05
CA ASP A 103 11.09 0.73 0.99
C ASP A 103 12.13 -0.36 0.65
N ALA A 104 11.67 -1.59 0.36
CA ALA A 104 12.56 -2.68 -0.03
C ALA A 104 13.38 -2.38 -1.28
N ARG A 105 12.82 -1.62 -2.23
CA ARG A 105 13.52 -1.14 -3.44
C ARG A 105 14.46 0.05 -3.16
N LYS A 106 14.52 0.54 -1.92
CA LYS A 106 15.31 1.71 -1.47
C LYS A 106 15.09 2.95 -2.33
N ARG A 107 13.87 3.12 -2.85
CA ARG A 107 13.52 4.24 -3.72
C ARG A 107 13.21 5.46 -2.86
N LYS A 108 13.88 6.57 -3.15
CA LYS A 108 13.56 7.87 -2.54
C LYS A 108 12.40 8.48 -3.32
N VAL A 109 11.21 8.42 -2.74
CA VAL A 109 9.99 9.03 -3.28
C VAL A 109 9.51 10.12 -2.34
N THR A 110 8.67 11.04 -2.85
CA THR A 110 7.95 11.95 -1.96
C THR A 110 6.92 11.18 -1.16
N TRP A 111 6.52 11.69 0.00
CA TRP A 111 5.44 11.10 0.77
C TRP A 111 4.15 10.98 -0.05
N VAL A 112 3.77 12.05 -0.77
CA VAL A 112 2.57 12.06 -1.63
C VAL A 112 2.66 10.99 -2.73
N THR A 113 3.82 10.81 -3.35
CA THR A 113 4.05 9.74 -4.34
C THR A 113 3.89 8.36 -3.72
N ASN A 114 4.44 8.13 -2.52
CA ASN A 114 4.34 6.86 -1.80
C ASN A 114 2.87 6.50 -1.51
N GLU A 115 2.10 7.46 -0.98
CA GLU A 115 0.66 7.32 -0.75
C GLU A 115 -0.11 7.11 -2.05
N ALA A 116 0.20 7.87 -3.11
CA ALA A 116 -0.47 7.74 -4.39
C ALA A 116 -0.29 6.32 -4.95
N CYS A 117 0.93 5.78 -4.92
CA CYS A 117 1.19 4.39 -5.29
C CYS A 117 0.34 3.41 -4.47
N ALA A 118 0.31 3.56 -3.14
CA ALA A 118 -0.43 2.65 -2.26
C ALA A 118 -1.94 2.70 -2.49
N ASN A 119 -2.53 3.89 -2.64
CA ASN A 119 -3.95 4.07 -2.93
C ASN A 119 -4.35 3.54 -4.32
N ILE A 120 -3.51 3.74 -5.35
CA ILE A 120 -3.78 3.19 -6.69
C ILE A 120 -3.74 1.65 -6.66
N ALA A 121 -2.74 1.07 -6.00
CA ALA A 121 -2.62 -0.39 -5.87
C ALA A 121 -3.81 -0.99 -5.09
N GLU A 122 -4.24 -0.32 -4.01
CA GLU A 122 -5.44 -0.67 -3.25
C GLU A 122 -6.68 -0.71 -4.15
N GLN A 123 -6.90 0.34 -4.95
CA GLN A 123 -8.08 0.44 -5.80
C GLN A 123 -8.02 -0.51 -7.00
N LEU A 124 -6.85 -0.76 -7.60
CA LEU A 124 -6.69 -1.81 -8.62
C LEU A 124 -7.08 -3.18 -8.07
N TYR A 125 -6.63 -3.51 -6.85
CA TYR A 125 -7.02 -4.75 -6.19
C TYR A 125 -8.54 -4.81 -5.93
N ASN A 126 -9.14 -3.72 -5.45
CA ASN A 126 -10.58 -3.62 -5.16
C ASN A 126 -11.45 -3.87 -6.42
N GLN A 127 -11.05 -3.31 -7.57
CA GLN A 127 -11.78 -3.45 -8.84
C GLN A 127 -11.78 -4.88 -9.40
N CYS A 128 -10.94 -5.79 -8.88
CA CYS A 128 -10.98 -7.21 -9.26
C CYS A 128 -12.14 -7.99 -8.61
N PHE A 129 -12.91 -7.39 -7.71
CA PHE A 129 -14.02 -8.03 -7.00
C PHE A 129 -15.38 -7.46 -7.43
N GLN A 130 -16.44 -8.26 -7.34
CA GLN A 130 -17.79 -7.87 -7.74
C GLN A 130 -18.83 -8.12 -6.62
N PRO A 131 -19.54 -7.06 -6.16
CA PRO A 131 -19.25 -5.65 -6.41
C PRO A 131 -17.92 -5.23 -5.72
N PRO A 132 -17.22 -4.19 -6.24
CA PRO A 132 -16.12 -3.59 -5.49
C PRO A 132 -16.65 -2.88 -4.23
N ASP A 133 -15.80 -2.75 -3.21
CA ASP A 133 -16.14 -1.91 -2.05
C ASP A 133 -16.28 -0.45 -2.53
N PRO A 134 -17.33 0.28 -2.09
CA PRO A 134 -17.51 1.66 -2.49
C PRO A 134 -16.37 2.55 -1.95
N PRO A 135 -15.93 3.56 -2.71
CA PRO A 135 -14.97 4.55 -2.22
C PRO A 135 -15.44 5.22 -0.93
N ALA A 136 -14.61 5.24 0.12
CA ALA A 136 -15.00 5.76 1.43
C ALA A 136 -14.75 7.27 1.58
N ASN A 137 -13.85 7.84 0.78
CA ASN A 137 -13.42 9.24 0.85
C ASN A 137 -12.90 9.74 -0.52
N GLN A 138 -12.50 11.01 -0.61
CA GLN A 138 -12.05 11.62 -1.88
C GLN A 138 -10.75 11.02 -2.44
N ILE A 139 -9.87 10.48 -1.59
CA ILE A 139 -8.66 9.76 -2.02
C ILE A 139 -9.08 8.47 -2.72
N ASP A 140 -9.96 7.68 -2.10
CA ASP A 140 -10.48 6.45 -2.68
C ASP A 140 -11.17 6.72 -4.03
N VAL A 141 -11.96 7.82 -4.14
CA VAL A 141 -12.64 8.20 -5.39
C VAL A 141 -11.62 8.51 -6.48
N ALA A 142 -10.64 9.37 -6.21
CA ALA A 142 -9.62 9.74 -7.19
C ALA A 142 -8.77 8.53 -7.61
N ALA A 143 -8.36 7.70 -6.65
CA ALA A 143 -7.61 6.47 -6.92
C ALA A 143 -8.44 5.46 -7.73
N ALA A 144 -9.75 5.34 -7.47
CA ALA A 144 -10.63 4.45 -8.22
C ALA A 144 -10.79 4.90 -9.68
N VAL A 145 -10.86 6.21 -9.95
CA VAL A 145 -10.85 6.76 -11.32
C VAL A 145 -9.57 6.35 -12.05
N ILE A 146 -8.41 6.51 -11.41
CA ILE A 146 -7.11 6.11 -11.98
C ILE A 146 -7.07 4.60 -12.22
N ALA A 147 -7.49 3.79 -11.25
CA ALA A 147 -7.54 2.34 -11.37
C ALA A 147 -8.40 1.89 -12.56
N ASN A 148 -9.57 2.50 -12.77
CA ASN A 148 -10.42 2.23 -13.93
C ASN A 148 -9.73 2.60 -15.26
N ASN A 149 -9.04 3.74 -15.31
CA ASN A 149 -8.28 4.15 -16.49
C ASN A 149 -7.12 3.17 -16.79
N ILE A 150 -6.43 2.68 -15.75
CA ILE A 150 -5.38 1.65 -15.90
C ILE A 150 -5.99 0.36 -16.42
N LEU A 151 -7.11 -0.11 -15.85
CA LEU A 151 -7.79 -1.34 -16.28
C LEU A 151 -8.18 -1.29 -17.76
N GLN A 152 -8.67 -0.14 -18.24
CA GLN A 152 -8.99 0.07 -19.65
C GLN A 152 -7.74 0.05 -20.54
N LYS A 153 -6.65 0.70 -20.11
CA LYS A 153 -5.39 0.78 -20.86
C LYS A 153 -4.60 -0.54 -20.87
N ASN A 154 -4.56 -1.28 -19.76
CA ASN A 154 -3.83 -2.56 -19.62
C ASN A 154 -4.33 -3.63 -20.59
N GLN A 155 -5.59 -3.56 -21.04
CA GLN A 155 -6.11 -4.43 -22.09
C GLN A 155 -5.38 -4.27 -23.44
N THR A 156 -4.60 -3.21 -23.61
CA THR A 156 -3.99 -2.85 -24.91
C THR A 156 -2.47 -2.71 -24.90
N SER A 157 -1.86 -2.33 -23.78
CA SER A 157 -0.49 -1.74 -23.82
C SER A 157 0.50 -2.21 -22.75
N GLY A 158 0.14 -3.17 -21.89
CA GLY A 158 0.97 -3.54 -20.74
C GLY A 158 1.02 -2.42 -19.68
N SER A 159 2.12 -2.33 -18.91
CA SER A 159 2.28 -1.36 -17.81
C SER A 159 1.89 0.08 -18.19
N VAL A 160 1.05 0.71 -17.37
CA VAL A 160 0.60 2.09 -17.59
C VAL A 160 1.50 3.09 -16.86
N MET A 161 2.16 3.95 -17.63
CA MET A 161 2.86 5.12 -17.08
C MET A 161 1.86 6.25 -16.85
N LEU A 162 1.69 6.67 -15.60
CA LEU A 162 0.81 7.76 -15.23
C LEU A 162 1.54 9.10 -15.34
N THR A 163 0.88 10.06 -15.99
CA THR A 163 1.35 11.43 -16.15
C THR A 163 0.92 12.30 -14.96
N GLU A 164 1.47 13.50 -14.86
CA GLU A 164 1.04 14.49 -13.86
C GLU A 164 -0.47 14.72 -13.88
N ASN A 165 -1.04 14.83 -15.08
CA ASN A 165 -2.48 15.05 -15.26
C ASN A 165 -3.32 13.85 -14.80
N ASP A 166 -2.79 12.62 -14.89
CA ASP A 166 -3.52 11.44 -14.43
C ASP A 166 -3.64 11.42 -12.89
N ILE A 167 -2.68 11.99 -12.16
CA ILE A 167 -2.55 11.84 -10.70
C ILE A 167 -2.82 13.13 -9.90
N ILE A 168 -3.00 14.28 -10.56
CA ILE A 168 -3.13 15.57 -9.87
C ILE A 168 -4.28 15.59 -8.86
N ASP A 169 -5.45 15.06 -9.23
CA ASP A 169 -6.62 15.04 -8.34
C ASP A 169 -6.37 14.14 -7.11
N LEU A 170 -5.71 13.00 -7.31
CA LEU A 170 -5.32 12.11 -6.21
C LEU A 170 -4.32 12.79 -5.27
N ARG A 171 -3.32 13.49 -5.82
CA ARG A 171 -2.35 14.24 -5.02
C ARG A 171 -3.00 15.34 -4.20
N LEU A 172 -3.92 16.10 -4.81
CA LEU A 172 -4.67 17.13 -4.09
C LEU A 172 -5.52 16.51 -3.00
N ALA A 173 -6.23 15.41 -3.28
CA ALA A 173 -7.01 14.69 -2.27
C ALA A 173 -6.15 14.23 -1.09
N ILE A 174 -4.96 13.69 -1.35
CA ILE A 174 -3.99 13.30 -0.31
C ILE A 174 -3.51 14.52 0.49
N LEU A 175 -3.08 15.59 -0.20
CA LEU A 175 -2.53 16.80 0.43
C LEU A 175 -3.51 17.59 1.29
N PHE A 176 -4.81 17.45 1.03
CA PHE A 176 -5.88 18.15 1.75
C PHE A 176 -6.63 17.24 2.74
N ASN A 177 -6.32 15.95 2.81
CA ASN A 177 -6.98 15.05 3.75
C ASN A 177 -6.52 15.33 5.19
N PRO A 178 -7.46 15.57 6.15
CA PRO A 178 -7.15 15.82 7.56
C PRO A 178 -6.27 14.75 8.22
N THR A 179 -6.40 13.48 7.83
CA THR A 179 -5.55 12.38 8.32
C THR A 179 -4.07 12.68 8.11
N TYR A 180 -3.74 13.41 7.04
CA TYR A 180 -2.37 13.74 6.64
C TYR A 180 -1.96 15.19 6.93
N VAL A 181 -2.86 16.02 7.47
CA VAL A 181 -2.54 17.41 7.85
C VAL A 181 -1.39 17.51 8.88
N PRO A 182 -1.24 16.59 9.87
CA PRO A 182 -0.08 16.60 10.75
C PRO A 182 1.25 16.52 9.98
N ILE A 183 1.31 15.74 8.90
CA ILE A 183 2.50 15.60 8.03
C ILE A 183 2.89 16.95 7.44
N LYS A 184 1.91 17.68 6.91
CA LYS A 184 2.13 18.96 6.23
C LYS A 184 2.81 20.01 7.13
N LYS A 185 2.50 20.02 8.42
CA LYS A 185 3.06 20.97 9.40
C LYS A 185 4.53 20.69 9.73
N PHE A 186 4.98 19.44 9.65
CA PHE A 186 6.36 19.09 9.98
C PHE A 186 7.33 19.25 8.82
N PHE A 187 6.86 19.21 7.56
CA PHE A 187 7.77 18.87 6.45
C PHE A 187 8.05 19.92 5.39
N GLY A 188 7.31 21.03 5.24
CA GLY A 188 7.72 22.12 4.34
C GLY A 188 8.25 21.73 2.94
N GLY A 189 7.84 20.56 2.39
CA GLY A 189 8.31 20.03 1.10
C GLY A 189 9.48 19.02 1.08
N VAL A 190 9.96 18.46 2.20
CA VAL A 190 11.14 17.55 2.19
C VAL A 190 10.74 16.07 1.98
N SER A 191 11.54 15.36 1.17
CA SER A 191 11.45 13.90 0.93
C SER A 191 11.73 13.10 2.21
N GLY A 192 10.86 12.15 2.52
CA GLY A 192 10.95 11.27 3.67
C GLY A 192 10.02 10.08 3.49
N SER A 193 10.20 9.05 4.31
CA SER A 193 9.39 7.84 4.32
C SER A 193 8.65 7.76 5.67
N TYR A 194 7.35 7.44 5.62
CA TYR A 194 6.38 7.74 6.69
C TYR A 194 5.45 6.56 6.94
N GLY A 195 4.88 6.49 8.14
CA GLY A 195 3.70 5.68 8.43
C GLY A 195 2.41 6.50 8.29
N GLU A 196 1.25 5.83 8.28
CA GLU A 196 -0.08 6.45 8.14
C GLU A 196 -0.41 7.55 9.18
N ASP A 197 0.26 7.55 10.35
CA ASP A 197 0.09 8.56 11.40
C ASP A 197 0.76 9.91 11.08
N GLY A 198 1.53 9.93 10.00
CA GLY A 198 2.19 11.13 9.53
C GLY A 198 3.38 11.60 10.35
N LEU A 199 3.87 10.74 11.24
CA LEU A 199 5.09 11.00 11.97
C LEU A 199 6.31 10.59 11.12
N PRO A 200 7.40 11.38 11.13
CA PRO A 200 8.66 10.90 10.58
C PRO A 200 9.05 9.64 11.36
N LEU A 201 9.46 8.60 10.64
CA LEU A 201 10.18 7.51 11.26
C LEU A 201 11.48 8.11 11.79
N SER A 202 11.56 8.29 13.10
CA SER A 202 12.71 8.91 13.75
C SER A 202 13.99 8.21 13.30
N LYS A 203 15.00 9.00 12.88
CA LYS A 203 16.34 8.52 12.55
C LYS A 203 16.91 7.62 13.64
#